data_AF-A0AA37TB97-F1
#
_entry.id   AF-A0AA37TB97-F1
#
_cell.length_a   1.000
_cell.length_b   1.000
_cell.length_c   1.000
_cell.angle_alpha   90.00
_cell.angle_beta   90.00
_cell.angle_gamma   90.00
#
_symmetry.space_group_name_H-M   'P 1'
#
loop_
_entity.id
_entity.type
_entity.pdbx_description
1 polymer ?
#
loop_
_entity_poly.entity_id
_entity_poly.type
_entity_poly.pdbx_seq_one_letter_code
_entity_poly.pdbx_strand_id
1 'polypeptide(L)'
;MSADGPIGLIPAILAGLTLRGSSLLNGRPPRPAANTQRDPNDPGHETRDVNVRNTVMVMAGLALIVLAVVGTMVWMMSTFAASQRRALPALTPQQTTRLAPPPPNLQADPFADLDRERAATAAHLSGYGYRDEARTRARIPIGRAMDLTVGRSLEPAEPAAR
;
A
#
# COMPACT_ATOMS: atom_id res chain seq x y z
N MET A 1 21.99 -53.40 -13.10
CA MET A 1 22.57 -53.31 -11.74
C MET A 1 23.68 -52.29 -11.82
N SER A 2 23.74 -51.16 -11.14
CA SER A 2 22.95 -50.52 -10.08
C SER A 2 23.42 -49.04 -10.14
N ALA A 3 22.53 -48.06 -10.28
CA ALA A 3 21.88 -47.30 -9.20
C ALA A 3 22.80 -46.26 -8.51
N ASP A 4 22.20 -45.10 -8.26
CA ASP A 4 22.62 -43.95 -7.43
C ASP A 4 23.62 -42.97 -8.09
N GLY A 5 23.32 -41.69 -8.39
CA GLY A 5 22.30 -40.76 -7.91
C GLY A 5 23.02 -39.45 -7.49
N PRO A 6 22.68 -38.25 -8.00
CA PRO A 6 23.42 -37.02 -7.72
C PRO A 6 22.97 -36.42 -6.39
N ILE A 7 23.87 -36.34 -5.41
CA ILE A 7 23.59 -35.74 -4.10
C ILE A 7 23.74 -34.22 -4.23
N GLY A 8 22.59 -33.53 -4.26
CA GLY A 8 22.49 -32.12 -3.91
C GLY A 8 22.50 -31.89 -2.39
N LEU A 9 22.49 -30.60 -2.02
CA LEU A 9 22.35 -29.97 -0.68
C LEU A 9 23.63 -29.32 -0.12
N ILE A 10 23.88 -28.07 -0.58
CA ILE A 10 23.82 -26.79 0.19
C ILE A 10 24.37 -26.79 1.64
N PRO A 11 25.08 -25.71 2.03
CA PRO A 11 26.42 -25.75 2.60
C PRO A 11 26.45 -25.89 4.12
N ALA A 12 27.53 -26.48 4.61
CA ALA A 12 27.94 -26.36 5.99
C ALA A 12 28.21 -24.88 6.32
N ILE A 13 27.22 -24.25 6.97
CA ILE A 13 27.45 -23.13 7.88
C ILE A 13 28.33 -23.70 8.99
N LEU A 14 29.64 -23.69 8.76
CA LEU A 14 30.64 -23.90 9.79
C LEU A 14 30.59 -22.66 10.66
N ALA A 15 29.63 -22.67 11.59
CA ALA A 15 29.57 -21.76 12.70
C ALA A 15 30.97 -21.66 13.31
N GLY A 16 31.57 -20.47 13.26
CA GLY A 16 32.79 -20.10 13.96
C GLY A 16 32.56 -20.12 15.47
N LEU A 17 32.24 -21.30 16.01
CA LEU A 17 32.07 -21.60 17.41
C LEU A 17 33.43 -21.98 18.02
N THR A 18 34.42 -21.13 17.79
CA THR A 18 35.71 -21.15 18.51
C THR A 18 35.92 -19.83 19.23
N LEU A 19 34.86 -19.31 19.86
CA LEU A 19 35.01 -18.45 21.04
C LEU A 19 34.95 -19.32 22.30
N ARG A 20 35.86 -20.31 22.36
CA ARG A 20 36.18 -21.02 23.59
C ARG A 20 37.08 -20.10 24.41
N GLY A 21 36.47 -19.38 25.36
CA GLY A 21 37.22 -18.54 26.30
C GLY A 21 36.42 -17.39 26.91
N SER A 22 35.10 -17.52 27.07
CA SER A 22 34.33 -16.61 27.92
C SER A 22 34.64 -16.90 29.39
N SER A 23 35.79 -16.41 29.85
CA SER A 23 36.16 -16.29 31.27
C SER A 23 35.31 -15.25 32.03
N LEU A 24 34.05 -15.05 31.63
CA LEU A 24 33.12 -14.08 32.21
C LEU A 24 32.23 -14.67 33.32
N LEU A 25 32.41 -15.95 33.69
CA LEU A 25 31.62 -16.60 34.73
C LEU A 25 32.32 -16.80 36.08
N ASN A 26 33.58 -16.41 36.26
CA ASN A 26 34.27 -16.61 37.54
C ASN A 26 34.93 -15.33 38.07
N GLY A 27 34.09 -14.39 38.47
CA GLY A 27 34.52 -13.15 39.13
C GLY A 27 33.38 -12.40 39.79
N ARG A 28 32.29 -13.07 40.20
CA ARG A 28 31.33 -12.40 41.09
C ARG A 28 32.05 -12.20 42.43
N PRO A 29 32.36 -10.95 42.84
CA PRO A 29 32.83 -10.72 44.19
C PRO A 29 31.77 -11.27 45.15
N PRO A 30 32.17 -11.80 46.31
CA PRO A 30 31.22 -12.26 47.31
C PRO A 30 30.18 -11.15 47.54
N ARG A 31 28.90 -11.50 47.39
CA ARG A 31 27.81 -10.56 47.64
C ARG A 31 27.98 -10.09 49.09
N PRO A 32 28.27 -8.80 49.35
CA PRO A 32 28.34 -8.33 50.72
C PRO A 32 27.00 -8.64 51.38
N ALA A 33 27.04 -9.11 52.64
CA ALA A 33 25.83 -9.43 53.38
C ALA A 33 24.87 -8.23 53.32
N ALA A 34 23.56 -8.50 53.17
CA ALA A 34 22.54 -7.47 52.97
C ALA A 34 22.48 -6.39 54.07
N ASN A 35 23.20 -6.60 55.18
CA ASN A 35 23.28 -5.72 56.34
C ASN A 35 24.71 -5.20 56.61
N THR A 36 25.54 -5.05 55.58
CA THR A 36 26.81 -4.30 55.72
C THR A 36 26.47 -2.82 55.80
N GLN A 37 26.86 -2.18 56.92
CA GLN A 37 26.70 -0.75 57.12
C GLN A 37 27.37 -0.02 55.94
N ARG A 38 26.58 0.65 55.08
CA ARG A 38 27.13 1.52 54.04
C ARG A 38 28.00 2.58 54.70
N ASP A 39 29.16 2.84 54.11
CA ASP A 39 29.99 3.96 54.53
C ASP A 39 29.14 5.24 54.45
N PRO A 40 28.99 6.01 55.55
CA PRO A 40 28.23 7.26 55.54
C PRO A 40 28.73 8.26 54.49
N ASN A 41 29.97 8.09 54.00
CA ASN A 41 30.60 8.95 53.01
C ASN A 41 30.52 8.38 51.58
N ASP A 42 29.90 7.22 51.37
CA ASP A 42 29.67 6.69 50.02
C ASP A 42 28.58 7.54 49.33
N PRO A 43 28.88 8.21 48.19
CA PRO A 43 27.95 9.11 47.52
C PRO A 43 26.61 8.47 47.15
N GLY A 44 26.53 7.13 47.09
CA GLY A 44 25.31 6.41 46.74
C GLY A 44 24.89 6.57 45.27
N HIS A 45 25.76 7.17 44.44
CA HIS A 45 25.56 7.36 43.01
C HIS A 45 26.89 7.18 42.25
N GLU A 46 26.79 6.91 40.94
CA GLU A 46 27.97 6.78 40.08
C GLU A 46 28.64 8.15 39.89
N THR A 47 29.91 8.26 40.28
CA THR A 47 30.68 9.52 40.24
C THR A 47 31.45 9.71 38.94
N ARG A 48 31.28 8.80 37.97
CA ARG A 48 32.03 8.77 36.72
C ARG A 48 31.10 8.97 35.54
N ASP A 49 31.38 9.99 34.73
CA ASP A 49 30.63 10.24 33.50
C ASP A 49 30.90 9.16 32.44
N VAL A 50 29.90 8.94 31.59
CA VAL A 50 29.99 8.03 30.44
C VAL A 50 31.10 8.51 29.49
N ASN A 51 31.97 7.59 29.07
CA ASN A 51 33.01 7.91 28.10
C ASN A 51 32.40 8.13 26.70
N VAL A 52 32.14 9.40 26.38
CA VAL A 52 31.53 9.84 25.12
C VAL A 52 32.22 9.24 23.90
N ARG A 53 33.55 9.19 23.88
CA ARG A 53 34.32 8.67 22.75
C ARG A 53 34.01 7.19 22.49
N ASN A 54 34.02 6.39 23.55
CA ASN A 54 33.75 4.95 23.44
C ASN A 54 32.28 4.71 23.04
N THR A 55 31.34 5.47 23.61
CA THR A 55 29.92 5.39 23.24
C THR A 55 29.71 5.72 21.76
N VAL A 56 30.33 6.79 21.26
CA VAL A 56 30.23 7.17 19.84
C VAL A 56 30.84 6.09 18.94
N MET A 57 31.98 5.51 19.29
CA MET A 57 32.59 4.41 18.52
C MET A 57 31.68 3.17 18.46
N VAL A 58 31.05 2.80 19.56
CA VAL A 58 30.09 1.68 19.60
C VAL A 58 28.88 1.98 18.71
N MET A 59 28.31 3.18 18.81
CA MET A 59 27.17 3.58 17.99
C MET A 59 27.52 3.63 16.50
N ALA A 60 28.69 4.13 16.15
CA ALA A 60 29.17 4.15 14.77
C ALA A 60 29.40 2.74 14.22
N GLY A 61 29.97 1.84 15.03
CA GLY A 61 30.12 0.43 14.68
C GLY A 61 28.77 -0.26 14.45
N LEU A 62 27.79 -0.02 15.32
CA LEU A 62 26.45 -0.55 15.17
C LEU A 62 25.77 -0.03 13.90
N ALA A 63 25.88 1.28 13.63
CA ALA A 63 25.33 1.89 12.42
C ALA A 63 25.97 1.30 11.15
N LEU A 64 27.30 1.10 11.14
CA LEU A 64 28.00 0.47 10.02
C LEU A 64 27.53 -0.96 9.77
N ILE A 65 27.32 -1.75 10.83
CA ILE A 65 26.80 -3.11 10.69
C ILE A 65 25.40 -3.10 10.08
N VAL A 66 24.51 -2.24 10.56
CA VAL A 66 23.15 -2.10 9.99
C VAL A 66 23.21 -1.72 8.52
N LEU A 67 24.04 -0.74 8.17
CA LEU A 67 24.23 -0.32 6.77
C LEU A 67 24.80 -1.44 5.91
N ALA A 68 25.75 -2.21 6.42
CA ALA A 68 26.31 -3.35 5.70
C ALA A 68 25.27 -4.43 5.45
N VAL A 69 24.42 -4.74 6.43
CA VAL A 69 23.32 -5.72 6.29
C VAL A 69 22.30 -5.25 5.26
N VAL A 70 21.80 -4.01 5.40
CA VAL A 70 20.82 -3.44 4.45
C VAL A 70 21.42 -3.35 3.05
N GLY A 71 22.66 -2.87 2.93
CA GLY A 71 23.37 -2.77 1.65
C GLY A 71 23.56 -4.13 0.98
N THR A 72 23.95 -5.14 1.74
CA THR A 72 24.10 -6.51 1.24
C THR A 72 22.75 -7.08 0.78
N MET A 73 21.67 -6.83 1.52
CA MET A 73 20.33 -7.29 1.15
C MET A 73 19.82 -6.63 -0.14
N VAL A 74 20.00 -5.32 -0.28
CA VAL A 74 19.67 -4.58 -1.51
C VAL A 74 20.52 -5.06 -2.69
N TRP A 75 21.82 -5.25 -2.47
CA TRP A 75 22.73 -5.78 -3.49
C TRP A 75 22.34 -7.19 -3.93
N MET A 76 22.01 -8.08 -2.99
CA MET A 76 21.59 -9.45 -3.31
C MET A 76 20.25 -9.46 -4.05
N MET A 77 19.27 -8.66 -3.61
CA MET A 77 17.97 -8.60 -4.27
C MET A 77 18.07 -8.02 -5.69
N SER A 78 18.88 -6.98 -5.89
CA SER A 78 19.07 -6.37 -7.21
C SER A 78 19.82 -7.28 -8.19
N THR A 79 20.87 -7.96 -7.72
CA THR A 79 21.64 -8.91 -8.56
C THR A 79 20.81 -10.13 -8.93
N PHE A 80 20.02 -10.66 -7.98
CA PHE A 80 19.13 -11.79 -8.23
C PHE A 80 17.94 -11.41 -9.13
N ALA A 81 17.32 -10.25 -8.92
CA ALA A 81 16.25 -9.77 -9.81
C ALA A 81 16.78 -9.54 -11.23
N ALA A 82 18.00 -9.02 -11.36
CA ALA A 82 18.64 -8.84 -12.67
C ALA A 82 18.98 -10.16 -13.34
N SER A 83 19.43 -11.18 -12.59
CA SER A 83 19.72 -12.50 -13.14
C SER A 83 18.45 -13.24 -13.57
N GLN A 84 17.39 -13.18 -12.76
CA GLN A 84 16.08 -13.74 -13.12
C GLN A 84 15.51 -13.10 -14.38
N ARG A 85 15.55 -11.77 -14.51
CA ARG A 85 15.08 -11.08 -15.73
C ARG A 85 15.86 -11.48 -16.98
N ARG A 86 17.15 -11.81 -16.87
CA ARG A 86 17.96 -12.32 -17.99
C ARG A 86 17.67 -13.78 -18.32
N ALA A 87 17.31 -14.57 -17.31
CA ALA A 87 16.96 -15.99 -17.47
C ALA A 87 15.53 -16.19 -18.00
N LEU A 88 14.65 -15.20 -17.84
CA LEU A 88 13.31 -15.24 -18.40
C LEU A 88 13.37 -14.98 -19.92
N PRO A 89 12.73 -15.84 -20.74
CA PRO A 89 12.56 -15.53 -22.16
C PRO A 89 11.75 -14.25 -22.33
N ALA A 90 12.05 -13.49 -23.37
CA ALA A 90 11.24 -12.32 -23.73
C ALA A 90 9.78 -12.75 -23.92
N LEU A 91 8.86 -12.02 -23.29
CA LEU A 91 7.43 -12.26 -23.45
C LEU A 91 7.07 -12.17 -24.93
N THR A 92 6.29 -13.14 -25.42
CA THR A 92 5.82 -13.10 -26.80
C THR A 92 4.80 -11.98 -26.99
N PRO A 93 4.62 -11.44 -28.20
CA PRO A 93 3.61 -10.42 -28.48
C PRO A 93 2.18 -10.82 -28.06
N GLN A 94 1.90 -12.13 -28.06
CA GLN A 94 0.63 -12.70 -27.60
C GLN A 94 0.47 -12.62 -26.07
N GLN A 95 1.55 -12.73 -25.30
CA GLN A 95 1.54 -12.62 -23.84
C GLN A 95 1.46 -11.17 -23.35
N THR A 96 1.91 -10.21 -24.14
CA THR A 96 1.83 -8.77 -23.83
C THR A 96 0.59 -8.09 -24.39
N THR A 97 -0.19 -8.79 -25.21
CA THR A 97 -1.42 -8.26 -25.78
C THR A 97 -2.42 -7.99 -24.66
N ARG A 98 -2.94 -6.77 -24.59
CA ARG A 98 -4.13 -6.49 -23.79
C ARG A 98 -5.33 -7.13 -24.48
N LEU A 99 -5.75 -8.28 -24.00
CA LEU A 99 -7.06 -8.82 -24.37
C LEU A 99 -8.12 -8.03 -23.62
N ALA A 100 -8.91 -7.24 -24.36
CA ALA A 100 -10.21 -6.81 -23.85
C ALA A 100 -11.14 -8.03 -23.92
N PRO A 101 -11.73 -8.47 -22.79
CA PRO A 101 -12.68 -9.57 -22.83
C PRO A 101 -13.88 -9.21 -23.70
N PRO A 102 -14.58 -10.21 -24.28
CA PRO A 102 -15.83 -9.95 -24.95
C PRO A 102 -16.84 -9.32 -23.97
N PRO A 103 -17.78 -8.48 -24.45
CA PRO A 103 -18.76 -7.84 -23.59
C PRO A 103 -19.60 -8.89 -22.82
N PRO A 104 -20.08 -8.57 -21.60
CA PRO A 104 -20.07 -7.25 -20.96
C PRO A 104 -18.74 -6.89 -20.26
N ASN A 105 -18.22 -5.71 -20.58
CA ASN A 105 -17.02 -5.18 -19.94
C ASN A 105 -17.38 -4.44 -18.64
N LEU A 106 -16.44 -4.41 -17.70
CA LEU A 106 -16.57 -3.62 -16.47
C LEU A 106 -16.59 -2.14 -16.83
N GLN A 107 -17.60 -1.41 -16.37
CA GLN A 107 -17.75 0.03 -16.58
C GLN A 107 -16.60 0.77 -15.87
N ALA A 108 -15.82 1.55 -16.61
CA ALA A 108 -14.59 2.16 -16.10
C ALA A 108 -14.83 3.13 -14.94
N ASP A 109 -15.90 3.94 -15.03
CA ASP A 109 -16.29 4.88 -13.98
C ASP A 109 -17.83 4.98 -13.90
N PRO A 110 -18.47 4.16 -13.06
CA PRO A 110 -19.93 4.17 -12.95
C PRO A 110 -20.49 5.47 -12.34
N PHE A 111 -19.71 6.19 -11.53
CA PHE A 111 -20.19 7.40 -10.84
C PHE A 111 -20.20 8.60 -11.78
N ALA A 112 -19.14 8.80 -12.56
CA ALA A 112 -19.12 9.86 -13.57
C ALA A 112 -20.24 9.68 -14.61
N ASP A 113 -20.53 8.43 -14.98
CA ASP A 113 -21.59 8.11 -15.93
C ASP A 113 -22.99 8.42 -15.35
N LEU A 114 -23.23 8.05 -14.09
CA LEU A 114 -24.46 8.41 -13.38
C LEU A 114 -24.64 9.92 -13.24
N ASP A 115 -23.56 10.65 -12.97
CA ASP A 115 -23.64 12.11 -12.83
C ASP A 115 -23.92 12.81 -14.16
N ARG A 116 -23.37 12.30 -15.28
CA ARG A 116 -23.72 12.77 -16.63
C ARG A 116 -25.18 12.53 -16.95
N GLU A 117 -25.71 11.35 -16.66
CA GLU A 117 -27.13 11.02 -16.86
C GLU A 117 -28.06 11.89 -16.00
N ARG A 118 -27.70 12.08 -14.73
CA ARG A 118 -28.44 12.98 -13.82
C ARG A 118 -28.44 14.42 -14.33
N ALA A 119 -27.30 14.93 -14.78
CA ALA A 119 -27.19 16.28 -15.31
C ALA A 119 -28.03 16.48 -16.59
N ALA A 120 -27.97 15.52 -17.52
CA ALA A 120 -28.79 15.54 -18.73
C ALA A 120 -30.29 15.52 -18.40
N THR A 121 -30.69 14.64 -17.47
CA THR A 121 -32.09 14.52 -17.03
C THR A 121 -32.56 15.81 -16.36
N ALA A 122 -31.75 16.38 -15.46
CA ALA A 122 -32.06 17.64 -14.78
C ALA A 122 -32.26 18.77 -15.80
N ALA A 123 -31.35 18.91 -16.77
CA ALA A 123 -31.45 19.91 -17.84
C ALA A 123 -32.74 19.73 -18.68
N HIS A 124 -33.14 18.49 -18.96
CA HIS A 124 -34.38 18.20 -19.68
C HIS A 124 -35.65 18.55 -18.89
N LEU A 125 -35.63 18.42 -17.55
CA LEU A 125 -36.78 18.70 -16.68
C LEU A 125 -36.92 20.19 -16.34
N SER A 126 -35.79 20.90 -16.19
CA SER A 126 -35.78 22.32 -15.83
C SER A 126 -35.74 23.26 -17.04
N GLY A 127 -35.49 22.75 -18.24
CA GLY A 127 -35.33 23.53 -19.46
C GLY A 127 -36.59 23.61 -20.33
N TYR A 128 -36.65 24.66 -21.14
CA TYR A 128 -37.56 24.74 -22.28
C TYR A 128 -36.98 23.98 -23.46
N GLY A 129 -37.84 23.52 -24.37
CA GLY A 129 -37.39 22.97 -25.64
C GLY A 129 -38.56 22.59 -26.52
N TYR A 130 -38.30 21.83 -27.58
CA TYR A 130 -39.34 21.24 -28.42
C TYR A 130 -39.32 19.72 -28.25
N ARG A 131 -40.50 19.08 -28.27
CA ARG A 131 -40.60 17.62 -28.21
C ARG A 131 -40.51 16.97 -29.59
N ASP A 132 -40.79 17.72 -30.64
CA ASP A 132 -40.76 17.29 -32.03
C ASP A 132 -39.73 18.08 -32.84
N GLU A 133 -39.20 17.44 -33.89
CA GLU A 133 -38.22 18.07 -34.78
C GLU A 133 -38.82 19.24 -35.57
N ALA A 134 -40.10 19.15 -35.92
CA ALA A 134 -40.86 20.20 -36.61
C ALA A 134 -41.16 21.42 -35.72
N ARG A 135 -40.79 21.37 -34.42
CA ARG A 135 -40.98 22.44 -33.42
C ARG A 135 -42.43 22.91 -33.27
N THR A 136 -43.39 22.02 -33.46
CA THR A 136 -44.81 22.32 -33.30
C THR A 136 -45.29 22.14 -31.86
N ARG A 137 -44.56 21.37 -31.03
CA ARG A 137 -44.91 21.10 -29.63
C ARG A 137 -43.78 21.52 -28.70
N ALA A 138 -43.95 22.70 -28.09
CA ALA A 138 -43.05 23.18 -27.06
C ALA A 138 -43.17 22.36 -25.76
N ARG A 139 -42.04 22.09 -25.13
CA ARG A 139 -41.87 21.60 -23.78
C ARG A 139 -41.56 22.78 -22.87
N ILE A 140 -42.25 22.81 -21.74
CA ILE A 140 -41.99 23.74 -20.64
C ILE A 140 -41.31 23.01 -19.48
N PRO A 141 -40.53 23.73 -18.64
CA PRO A 141 -39.99 23.18 -17.40
C PRO A 141 -41.10 22.60 -16.53
N ILE A 142 -40.82 21.49 -15.85
CA ILE A 142 -41.82 20.78 -15.06
C ILE A 142 -42.38 21.64 -13.92
N GLY A 143 -41.54 22.48 -13.29
CA GLY A 143 -41.98 23.46 -12.29
C GLY A 143 -43.09 24.36 -12.81
N ARG A 144 -42.89 24.93 -14.01
CA ARG A 144 -43.89 25.78 -14.65
C ARG A 144 -45.12 25.02 -15.08
N ALA A 145 -44.97 23.77 -15.54
CA ALA A 145 -46.12 22.92 -15.86
C ALA A 145 -47.01 22.70 -14.63
N MET A 146 -46.40 22.42 -13.48
CA MET A 146 -47.12 22.28 -12.21
C MET A 146 -47.85 23.58 -11.86
N ASP A 147 -47.17 24.73 -11.87
CA ASP A 147 -47.78 26.04 -11.56
C ASP A 147 -48.99 26.36 -12.45
N LEU A 148 -48.91 26.02 -13.73
CA LEU A 148 -50.01 26.22 -14.67
C LEU A 148 -51.15 25.23 -14.44
N THR A 149 -50.87 24.05 -13.92
CA THR A 149 -51.87 22.99 -13.79
C THR A 149 -52.64 23.05 -12.47
N VAL A 150 -52.06 23.61 -11.42
CA VAL A 150 -52.70 23.71 -10.10
C VAL A 150 -54.11 24.32 -10.22
N GLY A 151 -55.12 23.57 -9.73
CA GLY A 151 -56.52 23.99 -9.76
C GLY A 151 -57.22 23.88 -11.12
N ARG A 152 -56.58 23.32 -12.16
CA ARG A 152 -57.18 23.08 -13.48
C ARG A 152 -57.30 21.58 -13.79
N SER A 153 -58.37 21.21 -14.51
CA SER A 153 -58.51 19.85 -15.05
C SER A 153 -57.42 19.59 -16.08
N LEU A 154 -56.88 18.36 -16.07
CA LEU A 154 -55.90 17.87 -17.03
C LEU A 154 -56.54 17.19 -18.24
N GLU A 155 -57.87 17.15 -18.30
CA GLU A 155 -58.57 16.61 -19.46
C GLU A 155 -58.24 17.45 -20.71
N PRO A 156 -57.99 16.79 -21.86
CA PRO A 156 -57.81 17.50 -23.11
C PRO A 156 -59.04 18.39 -23.36
N ALA A 157 -58.83 19.68 -23.60
CA ALA A 157 -59.90 20.50 -24.14
C ALA A 157 -60.31 19.87 -25.48
N GLU A 158 -61.56 19.43 -25.60
CA GLU A 158 -62.08 18.90 -26.86
C GLU A 158 -61.73 19.88 -27.98
N PRO A 159 -61.14 19.41 -29.09
CA PRO A 159 -60.80 20.29 -30.19
C PRO A 159 -62.11 20.90 -30.71
N ALA A 160 -62.22 22.24 -30.64
CA ALA A 160 -63.36 22.95 -31.19
C ALA A 160 -63.53 22.54 -32.66
N ALA A 161 -64.62 21.83 -32.94
CA ALA A 161 -64.99 21.42 -34.30
C ALA A 161 -65.04 22.67 -35.18
N ARG A 162 -64.22 22.67 -36.24
CA ARG A 162 -64.34 23.65 -37.33
C ARG A 162 -65.34 23.13 -38.35
#